data_AF-A0A2D7HNM3-F1
#
_entry.id   AF-A0A2D7HNM3-F1
#
_cell.length_a   1.000
_cell.length_b   1.000
_cell.length_c   1.000
_cell.angle_alpha   90.00
_cell.angle_beta   90.00
_cell.angle_gamma   90.00
#
_symmetry.space_group_name_H-M   'P 1'
#
loop_
_entity.id
_entity.type
_entity.pdbx_description
1 polymer ?
#
loop_
_entity_poly.entity_id
_entity_poly.type
_entity_poly.pdbx_seq_one_letter_code
_entity_poly.pdbx_strand_id
1 'polypeptide(L)'
;MFYDIIKSLHIVAVISWMVGLLYLPRLYVYHNETKNNSDMDTTFLKMEYRLYNYIMNPALLVSFLLGLYLLYENKYLLYENYFLIKFFMVLILMLFHLYLNSLYKDFKKGYRNKKTKFYRIINEIPTVLMILIILLIIVKPDINI
;
A
#
# COMPACT_ATOMS: atom_id res chain seq x y z
N MET A 1 -16.30 -16.45 -16.42
CA MET A 1 -15.22 -17.39 -16.03
C MET A 1 -13.84 -16.75 -16.11
N PHE A 2 -13.30 -16.38 -17.29
CA PHE A 2 -11.97 -15.75 -17.38
C PHE A 2 -11.89 -14.40 -16.64
N TYR A 3 -12.93 -13.57 -16.80
CA TYR A 3 -13.07 -12.31 -16.07
C TYR A 3 -13.06 -12.50 -14.55
N ASP A 4 -13.82 -13.47 -14.03
CA ASP A 4 -13.94 -13.74 -12.59
C ASP A 4 -12.62 -14.24 -12.00
N ILE A 5 -11.86 -15.02 -12.77
CA ILE A 5 -10.52 -15.47 -12.38
C ILE A 5 -9.58 -14.26 -12.27
N ILE A 6 -9.57 -13.37 -13.26
CA ILE A 6 -8.74 -12.16 -13.23
C ILE A 6 -9.13 -11.25 -12.08
N LYS A 7 -10.44 -11.07 -11.85
CA LYS A 7 -10.95 -10.31 -10.71
C LYS A 7 -10.51 -10.91 -9.38
N SER A 8 -10.54 -12.24 -9.25
CA SER A 8 -10.06 -12.94 -8.06
C SER A 8 -8.56 -12.76 -7.85
N LEU A 9 -7.75 -12.92 -8.90
CA LEU A 9 -6.30 -12.70 -8.84
C LEU A 9 -5.95 -11.24 -8.49
N HIS A 10 -6.70 -10.27 -9.03
CA HIS A 10 -6.56 -8.86 -8.67
C HIS A 10 -6.82 -8.64 -7.18
N ILE A 11 -7.90 -9.21 -6.63
CA ILE A 11 -8.22 -9.10 -5.20
C ILE A 11 -7.11 -9.71 -4.34
N VAL A 12 -6.61 -10.90 -4.69
CA VAL A 12 -5.50 -11.53 -3.97
C VAL A 12 -4.27 -10.60 -3.97
N ALA A 13 -3.91 -10.05 -5.12
CA ALA A 13 -2.78 -9.12 -5.23
C ALA A 13 -2.99 -7.85 -4.38
N VAL A 14 -4.20 -7.27 -4.40
CA VAL A 14 -4.54 -6.10 -3.58
C VAL A 14 -4.43 -6.42 -2.08
N ILE A 15 -4.93 -7.58 -1.63
CA ILE A 15 -4.83 -8.00 -0.23
C ILE A 15 -3.35 -8.17 0.17
N SER A 16 -2.56 -8.87 -0.64
CA SER A 16 -1.12 -9.05 -0.40
C SER A 16 -0.38 -7.71 -0.32
N TRP A 17 -0.73 -6.75 -1.17
CA TRP A 17 -0.16 -5.41 -1.15
C TRP A 17 -0.58 -4.64 0.11
N MET A 18 -1.86 -4.69 0.47
CA MET A 18 -2.42 -4.02 1.65
C MET A 18 -1.82 -4.52 2.97
N VAL A 19 -1.58 -5.84 3.10
CA VAL A 19 -0.90 -6.39 4.27
C VAL A 19 0.47 -5.77 4.46
N GLY A 20 1.25 -5.62 3.38
CA GLY A 20 2.55 -4.98 3.46
C GLY A 20 2.48 -3.49 3.77
N LEU A 21 1.51 -2.77 3.20
CA LEU A 21 1.29 -1.35 3.50
C LEU A 21 0.93 -1.09 4.97
N LEU A 22 0.15 -1.98 5.59
CA LEU A 22 -0.18 -1.88 7.02
C LEU A 22 0.97 -2.34 7.93
N TYR A 23 1.80 -3.27 7.48
CA TYR A 23 2.82 -3.88 8.31
C TYR A 23 4.16 -3.14 8.28
N LEU A 24 4.57 -2.60 7.13
CA LEU A 24 5.86 -1.93 6.97
C LEU A 24 6.02 -0.66 7.83
N PRO A 25 5.04 0.27 7.92
CA PRO A 25 5.12 1.42 8.82
C PRO A 25 5.19 0.99 10.29
N ARG A 26 4.52 -0.10 10.66
CA ARG A 26 4.57 -0.67 12.00
C ARG A 26 5.97 -1.21 12.34
N LEU A 27 6.65 -1.84 11.38
CA LEU A 27 8.06 -2.24 11.56
C LEU A 27 8.94 -1.00 11.81
N TYR A 28 8.71 0.09 11.09
CA TYR A 28 9.46 1.34 11.28
C TYR A 28 9.34 1.93 12.68
N VAL A 29 8.19 1.77 13.34
CA VAL A 29 8.03 2.18 14.75
C VAL A 29 9.06 1.49 15.64
N TYR A 30 9.16 0.16 15.53
CA TYR A 30 10.08 -0.63 16.34
C TYR A 30 11.53 -0.45 15.90
N HIS A 31 11.78 -0.37 14.60
CA HIS A 31 13.12 -0.15 14.06
C HIS A 31 13.70 1.20 14.52
N ASN A 32 12.87 2.25 14.61
CA ASN A 32 13.31 3.56 15.10
C ASN A 32 13.71 3.56 16.59
N GLU A 33 13.22 2.61 17.37
CA GLU A 33 13.58 2.43 18.78
C GLU A 33 14.89 1.64 18.96
N THR A 34 15.43 1.05 17.89
CA THR A 34 16.69 0.29 17.94
C THR A 34 17.92 1.18 17.83
N LYS A 35 19.03 0.71 18.42
CA LYS A 35 20.33 1.35 18.27
C LYS A 35 20.87 1.09 16.86
N ASN A 36 21.31 2.14 16.19
CA ASN A 36 21.97 2.05 14.89
C ASN A 36 23.15 1.07 14.94
N ASN A 37 23.31 0.24 13.90
CA ASN A 37 24.34 -0.82 13.81
C ASN A 37 24.27 -1.92 14.89
N SER A 38 23.10 -2.12 15.53
CA SER A 38 22.87 -3.30 16.38
C SER A 38 22.44 -4.51 15.55
N ASP A 39 22.54 -5.71 16.13
CA ASP A 39 22.02 -6.93 15.47
C ASP A 39 20.52 -6.82 15.14
N MET A 40 19.77 -6.10 15.99
CA MET A 40 18.35 -5.86 15.79
C MET A 40 18.08 -4.91 14.61
N ASP A 41 18.90 -3.87 14.45
CA ASP A 41 18.86 -2.94 13.30
C ASP A 41 19.08 -3.68 11.98
N THR A 42 20.10 -4.54 11.91
CA THR A 42 20.35 -5.37 10.70
C THR A 42 19.21 -6.33 10.39
N THR A 43 18.57 -6.87 11.44
CA THR A 43 17.42 -7.76 11.30
C THR A 43 16.21 -7.02 10.75
N PHE A 44 15.90 -5.83 11.26
CA PHE A 44 14.82 -4.99 10.75
C PHE A 44 15.06 -4.60 9.29
N LEU A 45 16.26 -4.14 8.93
CA LEU A 45 16.60 -3.82 7.54
C LEU A 45 16.34 -5.00 6.60
N LYS A 46 16.70 -6.22 7.02
CA LYS A 46 16.48 -7.43 6.23
C LYS A 46 14.98 -7.77 6.10
N MET A 47 14.21 -7.63 7.18
CA MET A 47 12.76 -7.86 7.17
C MET A 47 12.03 -6.85 6.28
N GLU A 48 12.34 -5.57 6.45
CA GLU A 48 11.77 -4.47 5.66
C GLU A 48 12.11 -4.61 4.17
N TYR A 49 13.36 -4.95 3.86
CA TYR A 49 13.79 -5.19 2.48
C TYR A 49 13.02 -6.34 1.82
N ARG A 50 12.88 -7.47 2.51
CA ARG A 50 12.17 -8.65 2.00
C ARG A 50 10.68 -8.37 1.84
N LEU A 51 10.06 -7.74 2.83
CA LEU A 51 8.65 -7.36 2.77
C LEU A 51 8.39 -6.43 1.58
N TYR A 52 9.20 -5.37 1.44
CA TYR A 52 9.02 -4.40 0.37
C TYR A 52 9.27 -5.01 -1.01
N ASN A 53 10.39 -5.71 -1.21
CA ASN A 53 10.80 -6.16 -2.54
C ASN A 53 10.19 -7.48 -2.98
N TYR A 54 9.93 -8.42 -2.06
CA TYR A 54 9.43 -9.75 -2.42
C TYR A 54 7.92 -9.89 -2.27
N ILE A 55 7.27 -9.02 -1.48
CA ILE A 55 5.82 -9.07 -1.28
C ILE A 55 5.17 -7.82 -1.88
N MET A 56 5.53 -6.64 -1.41
CA MET A 56 4.78 -5.42 -1.76
C MET A 56 4.98 -5.00 -3.22
N ASN A 57 6.21 -4.95 -3.73
CA ASN A 57 6.48 -4.58 -5.13
C ASN A 57 5.80 -5.50 -6.15
N PRO A 58 5.92 -6.84 -6.08
CA PRO A 58 5.23 -7.70 -7.03
C PRO A 58 3.71 -7.63 -6.86
N ALA A 59 3.20 -7.53 -5.63
CA ALA A 59 1.77 -7.39 -5.40
C ALA A 59 1.20 -6.07 -5.97
N LEU A 60 1.91 -4.95 -5.80
CA LEU A 60 1.60 -3.67 -6.44
C LEU A 60 1.52 -3.85 -7.96
N LEU A 61 2.58 -4.37 -8.58
CA LEU A 61 2.65 -4.55 -10.04
C LEU A 61 1.47 -5.39 -10.56
N VAL A 62 1.25 -6.57 -9.96
CA VAL A 62 0.16 -7.48 -10.37
C VAL A 62 -1.20 -6.83 -10.15
N SER A 63 -1.42 -6.15 -9.02
CA SER A 63 -2.68 -5.46 -8.75
C SER A 63 -2.98 -4.38 -9.79
N PHE A 64 -1.99 -3.58 -10.20
CA PHE A 64 -2.17 -2.55 -11.22
C PHE A 64 -2.41 -3.15 -12.60
N LEU A 65 -1.63 -4.15 -13.01
CA LEU A 65 -1.80 -4.79 -14.33
C LEU A 65 -3.19 -5.42 -14.47
N LEU A 66 -3.61 -6.21 -13.47
CA LEU A 66 -4.93 -6.83 -13.48
C LEU A 66 -6.05 -5.79 -13.32
N GLY A 67 -5.83 -4.74 -12.52
CA GLY A 67 -6.80 -3.65 -12.34
C GLY A 67 -7.05 -2.86 -13.62
N LEU A 68 -5.98 -2.54 -14.36
CA LEU A 68 -6.06 -1.88 -15.67
C LEU A 68 -6.71 -2.77 -16.71
N TYR A 69 -6.41 -4.07 -16.70
CA TYR A 69 -7.11 -5.03 -17.57
C TYR A 69 -8.62 -5.07 -17.28
N LEU A 70 -9.03 -5.16 -16.00
CA LEU A 70 -10.43 -5.16 -15.61
C LEU A 70 -11.15 -3.86 -16.01
N LEU A 71 -10.45 -2.73 -15.95
CA LEU A 71 -10.94 -1.43 -16.42
C LEU A 71 -11.08 -1.38 -17.94
N TYR A 72 -10.13 -1.97 -18.68
CA TYR A 72 -10.21 -2.07 -20.14
C TYR A 72 -11.45 -2.87 -20.60
N GLU A 73 -11.78 -3.95 -19.89
CA GLU A 73 -13.00 -4.73 -20.15
C GLU A 73 -14.28 -3.98 -19.74
N ASN A 74 -14.21 -3.07 -18.75
CA ASN A 74 -15.35 -2.34 -18.21
C ASN A 74 -15.17 -0.83 -18.34
N LYS A 75 -15.01 -0.35 -19.58
CA LYS A 75 -14.73 1.07 -19.86
C LYS A 75 -15.77 2.04 -19.31
N TYR A 76 -17.02 1.59 -19.12
CA TYR A 76 -18.09 2.41 -18.55
C TYR A 76 -17.74 2.92 -17.14
N LEU A 77 -16.90 2.21 -16.38
CA LEU A 77 -16.45 2.62 -15.06
C LEU A 77 -15.70 3.96 -15.06
N LEU A 78 -15.13 4.37 -16.21
CA LEU A 78 -14.49 5.68 -16.32
C LEU A 78 -15.47 6.86 -16.21
N TYR A 79 -16.76 6.61 -16.43
CA TYR A 79 -17.83 7.61 -16.27
C TYR A 79 -18.45 7.58 -14.87
N GLU A 80 -18.04 6.63 -14.03
CA GLU A 80 -18.57 6.47 -12.68
C GLU A 80 -17.72 7.25 -11.67
N ASN A 81 -18.30 8.26 -11.02
CA ASN A 81 -17.57 9.13 -10.08
C ASN A 81 -16.96 8.35 -8.90
N TYR A 82 -17.68 7.34 -8.38
CA TYR A 82 -17.14 6.49 -7.30
C TYR A 82 -15.87 5.74 -7.75
N PHE A 83 -15.78 5.34 -9.02
CA PHE A 83 -14.62 4.65 -9.55
C PHE A 83 -13.43 5.60 -9.70
N LEU A 84 -13.65 6.82 -10.23
CA LEU A 84 -12.59 7.82 -10.36
C LEU A 84 -11.99 8.18 -9.00
N ILE A 85 -12.84 8.39 -7.99
CA ILE A 85 -12.41 8.67 -6.61
C ILE A 85 -11.63 7.48 -6.03
N LYS A 86 -12.14 6.24 -6.22
CA LYS A 86 -11.42 5.02 -5.80
C LYS A 86 -10.04 4.95 -6.44
N PHE A 87 -9.96 5.16 -7.75
CA PHE A 87 -8.72 5.09 -8.50
C PHE A 87 -7.71 6.14 -8.00
N PHE A 88 -8.17 7.36 -7.75
CA PHE A 88 -7.36 8.41 -7.13
C PHE A 88 -6.83 8.00 -5.74
N MET A 89 -7.65 7.40 -4.87
CA MET A 89 -7.19 6.88 -3.57
C MET A 89 -6.13 5.78 -3.72
N VAL A 90 -6.27 4.90 -4.71
CA VAL A 90 -5.26 3.86 -5.02
C VAL A 90 -3.95 4.49 -5.51
N LEU A 91 -4.00 5.57 -6.28
CA LEU A 91 -2.80 6.33 -6.65
C LEU A 91 -2.12 6.96 -5.42
N ILE A 92 -2.87 7.48 -4.46
CA ILE A 92 -2.32 7.96 -3.19
C ILE A 92 -1.62 6.81 -2.44
N LEU A 93 -2.22 5.62 -2.39
CA LEU A 93 -1.58 4.43 -1.79
C LEU A 93 -0.29 4.05 -2.51
N MET A 94 -0.24 4.15 -3.84
CA MET A 94 0.96 3.92 -4.62
C MET A 94 2.06 4.95 -4.29
N LEU A 95 1.72 6.23 -4.18
CA LEU A 95 2.67 7.27 -3.77
C LEU A 95 3.17 7.01 -2.34
N PHE A 96 2.28 6.59 -1.44
CA PHE A 96 2.63 6.22 -0.07
C PHE A 96 3.57 5.00 -0.03
N HIS A 97 3.31 3.97 -0.85
CA HIS A 97 4.20 2.82 -1.03
C HIS A 97 5.63 3.26 -1.39
N LEU A 98 5.77 4.15 -2.38
CA LEU A 98 7.06 4.69 -2.79
C LEU A 98 7.72 5.52 -1.67
N TYR A 99 6.92 6.26 -0.90
CA TYR A 99 7.40 7.02 0.24
C TYR A 99 7.97 6.11 1.34
N LEU A 100 7.32 4.97 1.62
CA LEU A 100 7.85 3.99 2.58
C LEU A 100 9.23 3.48 2.19
N ASN A 101 9.51 3.29 0.89
CA ASN A 101 10.85 2.93 0.43
C ASN A 101 11.89 4.01 0.72
N SER A 102 11.50 5.29 0.63
CA SER A 102 12.39 6.40 1.01
C SER A 102 12.76 6.32 2.48
N LEU A 103 11.79 6.04 3.36
CA LEU A 103 12.04 5.86 4.80
C LEU A 103 12.96 4.66 5.09
N TYR A 104 12.76 3.54 4.38
CA TYR A 104 13.68 2.40 4.46
C TYR A 104 15.12 2.78 4.06
N LYS A 105 15.27 3.55 2.98
CA LYS A 105 16.60 4.03 2.53
C LYS A 105 17.25 4.95 3.56
N ASP A 106 16.48 5.75 4.29
CA ASP A 106 16.98 6.58 5.37
C ASP A 106 17.47 5.73 6.55
N PHE A 107 16.69 4.73 6.96
CA PHE A 107 17.11 3.78 7.99
C PHE A 107 18.35 2.99 7.59
N LYS A 108 18.44 2.55 6.33
CA LYS A 108 19.64 1.88 5.80
C LYS A 108 20.90 2.76 5.86
N LYS A 109 20.75 4.08 5.77
CA LYS A 109 21.84 5.06 5.92
C LYS A 109 22.11 5.43 7.38
N GLY A 110 21.33 4.90 8.33
CA GLY A 110 21.43 5.23 9.75
C GLY A 110 20.77 6.57 10.13
N TYR A 111 19.99 7.19 9.23
CA TYR A 111 19.31 8.44 9.54
C TYR A 111 18.05 8.19 10.39
N ARG A 112 18.04 8.76 11.60
CA ARG A 112 16.95 8.63 12.59
C ARG A 112 16.37 10.01 12.99
N ASN A 113 16.07 10.84 11.99
CA ASN A 113 15.66 12.24 12.19
C ASN A 113 14.18 12.40 12.57
N LYS A 114 13.39 11.32 12.57
CA LYS A 114 11.95 11.34 12.86
C LYS A 114 11.67 10.75 14.24
N LYS A 115 10.73 11.35 14.97
CA LYS A 115 10.26 10.82 16.26
C LYS A 115 9.41 9.56 16.04
N THR A 116 9.41 8.62 16.98
CA THR A 116 8.58 7.40 16.90
C THR A 116 7.09 7.69 16.66
N LYS A 117 6.57 8.81 17.21
CA LYS A 117 5.19 9.28 16.96
C LYS A 117 4.89 9.47 15.46
N PHE A 118 5.87 9.89 14.66
CA PHE A 118 5.71 10.04 13.21
C PHE A 118 5.36 8.70 12.55
N TYR A 119 6.13 7.64 12.87
CA TYR A 119 5.91 6.30 12.31
C TYR A 119 4.56 5.71 12.73
N ARG A 120 4.08 6.03 13.94
CA ARG A 120 2.73 5.64 14.40
C ARG A 120 1.62 6.35 13.62
N ILE A 121 1.78 7.64 13.31
CA ILE A 121 0.78 8.39 12.55
C ILE A 121 0.69 7.87 11.11
N ILE A 122 1.83 7.66 10.45
CA ILE A 122 1.81 7.17 9.06
C ILE A 122 1.27 5.74 8.94
N ASN A 123 1.33 4.95 10.01
CA ASN A 123 0.72 3.61 10.06
C ASN A 123 -0.81 3.65 9.87
N GLU A 124 -1.46 4.74 10.25
CA GLU A 124 -2.92 4.87 10.10
C GLU A 124 -3.34 5.28 8.68
N ILE A 125 -2.43 5.82 7.87
CA ILE A 125 -2.74 6.28 6.51
C ILE A 125 -3.31 5.15 5.64
N PRO A 126 -2.67 3.96 5.54
CA PRO A 126 -3.23 2.85 4.77
C PRO A 126 -4.56 2.36 5.33
N THR A 127 -4.73 2.33 6.65
CA THR A 127 -5.97 1.89 7.30
C THR A 127 -7.14 2.79 6.93
N VAL A 128 -6.95 4.11 7.04
CA VAL A 128 -7.99 5.09 6.68
C VAL A 128 -8.35 4.98 5.20
N LEU A 129 -7.34 4.94 4.31
CA LEU A 129 -7.57 4.81 2.88
C LEU A 129 -8.28 3.50 2.52
N MET A 130 -7.91 2.38 3.16
CA MET A 130 -8.56 1.09 2.97
C MET A 130 -10.06 1.15 3.32
N ILE A 131 -10.40 1.72 4.49
CA ILE A 131 -11.79 1.86 4.93
C ILE A 131 -12.58 2.70 3.92
N LEU A 132 -12.03 3.85 3.51
CA LEU A 132 -12.68 4.73 2.54
C LEU A 132 -12.90 4.05 1.19
N ILE A 133 -11.88 3.34 0.67
CA ILE A 133 -11.96 2.60 -0.59
C ILE A 133 -13.05 1.52 -0.52
N ILE A 134 -13.10 0.74 0.57
CA ILE A 134 -14.10 -0.33 0.74
C ILE A 134 -15.51 0.26 0.82
N LEU A 135 -15.72 1.30 1.63
CA LEU A 135 -17.01 1.99 1.73
C LEU A 135 -17.47 2.52 0.37
N LEU A 136 -16.57 3.15 -0.38
CA LEU A 136 -16.87 3.70 -1.69
C LEU A 136 -17.31 2.63 -2.70
N ILE A 137 -16.70 1.45 -2.67
CA ILE A 137 -17.02 0.34 -3.57
C ILE A 137 -18.32 -0.37 -3.18
N ILE A 138 -18.60 -0.50 -1.88
CA ILE A 138 -19.78 -1.21 -1.37
C ILE A 138 -21.02 -0.32 -1.45
N VAL A 139 -20.93 0.90 -0.92
CA VAL A 139 -22.06 1.83 -0.84
C VAL A 139 -22.40 2.38 -2.21
N LYS A 140 -21.40 2.56 -3.09
CA LYS A 140 -21.54 3.22 -4.40
C LYS A 140 -22.43 4.46 -4.30
N PRO A 141 -22.09 5.43 -3.45
CA PRO A 141 -22.92 6.61 -3.28
C PRO A 141 -23.09 7.31 -4.64
N ASP A 142 -24.30 7.80 -4.90
CA ASP A 142 -24.59 8.68 -6.03
C ASP A 142 -23.89 10.03 -5.80
N ILE A 143 -22.59 10.06 -6.06
CA ILE A 143 -21.78 11.26 -5.97
C ILE A 143 -22.01 12.02 -7.27
N ASN A 144 -22.95 12.95 -7.27
CA ASN A 144 -23.07 13.97 -8.31
C ASN A 144 -21.96 15.01 -8.06
N ILE A 145 -20.99 15.11 -8.97
CA ILE A 145 -19.95 16.14 -9.00
C ILE A 145 -20.36 17.22 -9.99
#